data_AF-A0A4P5QZF4-F1
#
_entry.id   AF-A0A4P5QZF4-F1
#
_cell.length_a   1.000
_cell.length_b   1.000
_cell.length_c   1.000
_cell.angle_alpha   90.00
_cell.angle_beta   90.00
_cell.angle_gamma   90.00
#
_symmetry.space_group_name_H-M   'P 1'
#
loop_
_entity.id
_entity.type
_entity.pdbx_description
1 polymer ?
#
loop_
_entity_poly.entity_id
_entity_poly.type
_entity_poly.pdbx_seq_one_letter_code
_entity_poly.pdbx_strand_id
1 'polypeptide(L)'
;MKLRIAAAGAVLAISVSAAGAFATNRTADLRIESPNDIVLAIDVLKTIPIQNEYTRGYKRSLFPHWRDVDGDGCDAREQVLKRDALGLPQVDPFKCFVVEADWLSPYDGRKTSDRSEVDIDHTVALKEAWDSGAWQWNAEQRLAYANDTSDTRTLIAVSSSSNRSKGDKDPSNWMPQLRGFWCTYTANWISVKARWGMSMDQSEWGRLNNVLSDTCAGTTMRGWNPPPPSTVAPSTTRSTTATTTPSSTTRATTATSVSATTVPAAVPATTGNSASTTSTTQASDGSLPTIRPGAFCTPEGALGTYGGRTYVCSKTDAKGTPYANGAKRWRQQT
;
A
#
# COMPACT_ATOMS: atom_id res chain seq x y z
N MET A 1 13.15 99.46 -35.32
CA MET A 1 13.02 98.06 -35.78
C MET A 1 13.70 97.15 -34.77
N LYS A 2 12.94 96.38 -33.98
CA LYS A 2 13.50 95.37 -33.07
C LYS A 2 12.84 94.03 -33.41
N LEU A 3 13.65 93.09 -33.91
CA LEU A 3 13.24 91.78 -34.41
C LEU A 3 12.74 90.89 -33.27
N ARG A 4 11.65 90.16 -33.55
CA ARG A 4 11.15 89.04 -32.76
C ARG A 4 11.94 87.78 -33.14
N ILE A 5 12.45 87.04 -32.16
CA ILE A 5 12.94 85.67 -32.34
C ILE A 5 12.05 84.77 -31.49
N ALA A 6 11.21 83.98 -32.14
CA ALA A 6 10.44 82.92 -31.52
C ALA A 6 11.26 81.63 -31.57
N ALA A 7 11.68 81.11 -30.41
CA ALA A 7 12.33 79.82 -30.31
C ALA A 7 11.25 78.73 -30.16
N ALA A 8 11.08 77.91 -31.19
CA ALA A 8 10.30 76.68 -31.12
C ALA A 8 11.16 75.58 -30.49
N GLY A 9 10.91 75.26 -29.21
CA GLY A 9 11.52 74.12 -28.54
C GLY A 9 10.77 72.84 -28.88
N ALA A 10 11.36 71.96 -29.69
CA ALA A 10 10.85 70.61 -29.89
C ALA A 10 11.27 69.73 -28.70
N VAL A 11 10.31 69.35 -27.84
CA VAL A 11 10.51 68.37 -26.78
C VAL A 11 10.40 66.97 -27.37
N LEU A 12 11.52 66.27 -27.51
CA LEU A 12 11.56 64.87 -27.90
C LEU A 12 11.26 64.01 -26.67
N ALA A 13 10.03 63.53 -26.55
CA ALA A 13 9.66 62.55 -25.52
C ALA A 13 10.13 61.15 -25.95
N ILE A 14 11.22 60.66 -25.36
CA ILE A 14 11.68 59.28 -25.53
C ILE A 14 10.89 58.42 -24.54
N SER A 15 9.86 57.73 -25.03
CA SER A 15 9.17 56.67 -24.27
C SER A 15 10.03 55.41 -24.26
N VAL A 16 10.80 55.20 -23.19
CA VAL A 16 11.44 53.90 -22.92
C VAL A 16 10.36 52.95 -22.41
N SER A 17 9.77 52.18 -23.33
CA SER A 17 8.94 51.04 -22.98
C SER A 17 9.84 49.93 -22.43
N ALA A 18 10.06 49.90 -21.12
CA ALA A 18 10.60 48.74 -20.45
C ALA A 18 9.53 47.63 -20.51
N ALA A 19 9.61 46.77 -21.52
CA ALA A 19 8.91 45.50 -21.54
C ALA A 19 9.52 44.64 -20.42
N GLY A 20 9.00 44.80 -19.20
CA GLY A 20 9.26 43.88 -18.12
C GLY A 20 8.79 42.51 -18.56
N ALA A 21 9.73 41.62 -18.88
CA ALA A 21 9.47 40.20 -18.95
C ALA A 21 9.10 39.77 -17.54
N PHE A 22 7.80 39.77 -17.24
CA PHE A 22 7.28 39.02 -16.10
C PHE A 22 7.58 37.56 -16.43
N ALA A 23 8.68 37.06 -15.89
CA ALA A 23 8.89 35.64 -15.74
C ALA A 23 7.72 35.15 -14.88
N THR A 24 6.68 34.65 -15.54
CA THR A 24 5.66 33.86 -14.85
C THR A 24 6.44 32.71 -14.24
N ASN A 25 6.60 32.71 -12.90
CA ASN A 25 6.97 31.52 -12.17
C ASN A 25 5.82 30.52 -12.36
N ARG A 26 5.81 29.86 -13.52
CA ARG A 26 5.13 28.61 -13.71
C ARG A 26 5.88 27.63 -12.83
N THR A 27 5.45 27.48 -11.58
CA THR A 27 5.18 26.11 -11.13
C THR A 27 4.18 25.58 -12.16
N ALA A 28 4.68 25.06 -13.28
CA ALA A 28 3.88 24.22 -14.14
C ALA A 28 3.24 23.21 -13.20
N ASP A 29 1.91 23.10 -13.26
CA ASP A 29 1.13 22.16 -12.47
C ASP A 29 1.86 20.81 -12.48
N LEU A 30 2.57 20.50 -11.38
CA LEU A 30 3.45 19.35 -11.30
C LEU A 30 2.55 18.13 -11.27
N ARG A 31 2.32 17.58 -12.47
CA ARG A 31 1.42 16.45 -12.65
C ARG A 31 2.25 15.18 -12.73
N ILE A 32 2.04 14.33 -11.74
CA ILE A 32 2.59 12.98 -11.71
C ILE A 32 1.53 12.09 -12.36
N GLU A 33 1.81 11.66 -13.59
CA GLU A 33 0.87 10.89 -14.40
C GLU A 33 1.17 9.40 -14.35
N SER A 34 2.43 9.04 -14.08
CA SER A 34 2.91 7.66 -14.16
C SER A 34 3.95 7.32 -13.09
N PRO A 35 3.99 6.06 -12.61
CA PRO A 35 5.09 5.55 -11.79
C PRO A 35 6.49 5.68 -12.41
N ASN A 36 6.56 5.81 -13.74
CA ASN A 36 7.84 5.93 -14.46
C ASN A 36 8.36 7.36 -14.53
N ASP A 37 7.56 8.35 -14.14
CA ASP A 37 7.98 9.74 -14.11
C ASP A 37 9.14 9.92 -13.13
N ILE A 38 10.10 10.79 -13.48
CA ILE A 38 11.20 11.18 -12.61
C ILE A 38 11.01 12.65 -12.28
N VAL A 39 10.78 12.94 -11.01
CA VAL A 39 10.52 14.30 -10.51
C VAL A 39 11.49 14.65 -9.39
N LEU A 40 11.76 15.94 -9.20
CA LEU A 40 12.54 16.40 -8.07
C LEU A 40 11.69 16.38 -6.79
N ALA A 41 12.23 15.81 -5.72
CA ALA A 41 11.50 15.72 -4.44
C ALA A 41 11.14 17.10 -3.88
N ILE A 42 12.00 18.11 -4.09
CA ILE A 42 11.75 19.48 -3.64
C ILE A 42 10.58 20.14 -4.37
N ASP A 43 10.32 19.74 -5.61
CA ASP A 43 9.23 20.29 -6.40
C ASP A 43 7.89 19.68 -5.98
N VAL A 44 7.88 18.38 -5.68
CA VAL A 44 6.72 17.71 -5.08
C VAL A 44 6.45 18.23 -3.68
N LEU A 45 7.47 18.47 -2.85
CA LEU A 45 7.28 19.03 -1.50
C LEU A 45 6.53 20.38 -1.54
N LYS A 46 6.76 21.22 -2.55
CA LYS A 46 6.08 22.51 -2.72
C LYS A 46 4.59 22.38 -3.07
N THR A 47 4.13 21.21 -3.55
CA THR A 47 2.72 21.00 -3.88
C THR A 47 1.91 20.51 -2.69
N ILE A 48 2.56 20.01 -1.64
CA ILE A 48 1.89 19.48 -0.45
C ILE A 48 1.39 20.66 0.42
N PRO A 49 0.11 20.69 0.80
CA PRO A 49 -0.44 21.79 1.58
C PRO A 49 0.12 21.79 3.00
N ILE A 50 0.54 22.98 3.46
CA ILE A 50 0.93 23.19 4.85
C ILE A 50 -0.32 23.48 5.68
N GLN A 51 -0.64 22.63 6.66
CA GLN A 51 -1.80 22.76 7.55
C GLN A 51 -1.44 22.32 8.97
N ASN A 52 -2.16 22.86 9.96
CA ASN A 52 -2.01 22.38 11.33
C ASN A 52 -2.54 20.95 11.47
N GLU A 53 -1.86 20.15 12.29
CA GLU A 53 -2.27 18.80 12.62
C GLU A 53 -3.67 18.74 13.27
N TYR A 54 -4.43 17.68 12.94
CA TYR A 54 -5.68 17.33 13.62
C TYR A 54 -5.49 16.14 14.57
N THR A 55 -5.12 16.41 15.81
CA THR A 55 -4.72 15.36 16.78
C THR A 55 -5.86 14.65 17.50
N ARG A 56 -7.09 15.17 17.41
CA ARG A 56 -8.24 14.66 18.19
C ARG A 56 -8.88 13.45 17.53
N GLY A 57 -9.41 12.54 18.35
CA GLY A 57 -10.27 11.44 17.88
C GLY A 57 -9.55 10.25 17.26
N TYR A 58 -8.21 10.30 17.12
CA TYR A 58 -7.43 9.16 16.65
C TYR A 58 -7.68 7.92 17.52
N LYS A 59 -7.94 6.80 16.85
CA LYS A 59 -7.93 5.47 17.44
C LYS A 59 -7.28 4.53 16.45
N ARG A 60 -6.27 3.77 16.90
CA ARG A 60 -5.56 2.81 16.03
C ARG A 60 -6.48 1.78 15.39
N SER A 61 -7.58 1.41 16.07
CA SER A 61 -8.59 0.49 15.55
C SER A 61 -9.35 1.01 14.32
N LEU A 62 -9.27 2.31 14.00
CA LEU A 62 -9.85 2.88 12.77
C LEU A 62 -9.03 2.56 11.52
N PHE A 63 -7.81 2.05 11.70
CA PHE A 63 -6.89 1.60 10.65
C PHE A 63 -6.66 0.09 10.82
N PRO A 64 -7.64 -0.76 10.44
CA PRO A 64 -7.45 -2.20 10.44
C PRO A 64 -6.29 -2.56 9.51
N HIS A 65 -5.21 -3.11 10.07
CA HIS A 65 -3.98 -3.47 9.36
C HIS A 65 -3.71 -4.97 9.48
N TRP A 66 -2.85 -5.44 8.58
CA TRP A 66 -2.54 -6.85 8.34
C TRP A 66 -3.77 -7.59 7.84
N ARG A 67 -4.26 -7.13 6.69
CA ARG A 67 -5.32 -7.75 5.89
C ARG A 67 -4.77 -8.07 4.51
N ASP A 68 -5.31 -9.14 3.95
CA ASP A 68 -5.18 -9.49 2.54
C ASP A 68 -6.26 -8.68 1.79
N VAL A 69 -5.87 -7.52 1.27
CA VAL A 69 -6.81 -6.58 0.61
C VAL A 69 -6.86 -6.76 -0.91
N ASP A 70 -5.88 -7.43 -1.50
CA ASP A 70 -5.79 -7.77 -2.92
C ASP A 70 -6.23 -9.21 -3.23
N GLY A 71 -6.42 -10.04 -2.19
CA GLY A 71 -6.97 -11.39 -2.30
C GLY A 71 -5.95 -12.42 -2.77
N ASP A 72 -4.67 -12.15 -2.59
CA ASP A 72 -3.57 -13.03 -3.04
C ASP A 72 -3.24 -14.16 -2.05
N GLY A 73 -3.89 -14.16 -0.87
CA GLY A 73 -3.71 -15.12 0.21
C GLY A 73 -2.63 -14.72 1.22
N CYS A 74 -1.93 -13.60 1.01
CA CYS A 74 -0.93 -13.04 1.89
C CYS A 74 -1.47 -11.75 2.53
N ASP A 75 -1.43 -11.64 3.87
CA ASP A 75 -1.72 -10.33 4.46
C ASP A 75 -0.60 -9.32 4.17
N ALA A 76 -0.91 -8.03 4.25
CA ALA A 76 0.05 -6.97 3.96
C ALA A 76 1.36 -7.05 4.78
N ARG A 77 1.34 -7.64 5.99
CA ARG A 77 2.57 -7.81 6.78
C ARG A 77 3.46 -8.86 6.12
N GLU A 78 2.89 -10.02 5.79
CA GLU A 78 3.64 -11.11 5.16
C GLU A 78 4.14 -10.72 3.76
N GLN A 79 3.34 -9.97 2.99
CA GLN A 79 3.76 -9.44 1.69
C GLN A 79 5.03 -8.58 1.83
N VAL A 80 5.08 -7.67 2.80
CA VAL A 80 6.24 -6.79 3.01
C VAL A 80 7.43 -7.57 3.54
N LEU A 81 7.24 -8.49 4.50
CA LEU A 81 8.32 -9.34 5.02
C LEU A 81 8.97 -10.17 3.91
N LYS A 82 8.16 -10.71 2.99
CA LYS A 82 8.63 -11.46 1.83
C LYS A 82 9.34 -10.56 0.81
N ARG A 83 8.79 -9.36 0.54
CA ARG A 83 9.33 -8.39 -0.42
C ARG A 83 10.69 -7.83 0.02
N ASP A 84 10.83 -7.52 1.30
CA ASP A 84 12.02 -6.86 1.86
C ASP A 84 13.06 -7.85 2.42
N ALA A 85 12.82 -9.14 2.27
CA ALA A 85 13.81 -10.16 2.59
C ALA A 85 15.05 -10.02 1.69
N LEU A 86 16.23 -10.21 2.30
CA LEU A 86 17.47 -10.41 1.59
C LEU A 86 17.49 -11.85 1.05
N GLY A 87 17.40 -11.99 -0.27
CA GLY A 87 17.39 -13.30 -0.93
C GLY A 87 16.00 -13.96 -0.92
N LEU A 88 15.97 -15.29 -0.95
CA LEU A 88 14.72 -16.05 -1.03
C LEU A 88 14.22 -16.42 0.38
N PRO A 89 13.09 -15.88 0.85
CA PRO A 89 12.52 -16.24 2.14
C PRO A 89 11.91 -17.65 2.11
N GLN A 90 11.91 -18.34 3.25
CA GLN A 90 11.11 -19.54 3.47
C GLN A 90 9.69 -19.12 3.85
N VAL A 91 8.72 -19.55 3.05
CA VAL A 91 7.32 -19.11 3.17
C VAL A 91 6.40 -20.32 3.26
N ASP A 92 5.46 -20.29 4.21
CA ASP A 92 4.38 -21.27 4.27
C ASP A 92 3.45 -21.11 3.05
N PRO A 93 3.17 -22.19 2.31
CA PRO A 93 2.42 -22.12 1.06
C PRO A 93 0.91 -21.86 1.24
N PHE A 94 0.34 -21.91 2.45
CA PHE A 94 -1.10 -21.75 2.68
C PHE A 94 -1.50 -20.34 3.12
N LYS A 95 -0.64 -19.61 3.83
CA LYS A 95 -0.95 -18.26 4.36
C LYS A 95 0.14 -17.22 4.09
N CYS A 96 1.09 -17.55 3.23
CA CYS A 96 2.28 -16.75 2.96
C CYS A 96 3.11 -16.40 4.19
N PHE A 97 2.96 -17.15 5.28
CA PHE A 97 3.65 -16.84 6.52
C PHE A 97 5.16 -17.01 6.31
N VAL A 98 5.92 -15.93 6.44
CA VAL A 98 7.39 -15.98 6.30
C VAL A 98 7.97 -16.66 7.55
N VAL A 99 8.44 -17.89 7.39
CA VAL A 99 8.99 -18.71 8.48
C VAL A 99 10.40 -18.24 8.83
N GLU A 100 11.22 -18.01 7.81
CA GLU A 100 12.62 -17.64 7.94
C GLU A 100 13.04 -16.76 6.76
N ALA A 101 13.76 -15.68 7.04
CA ALA A 101 14.40 -14.83 6.05
C ALA A 101 15.47 -14.00 6.74
N ASP A 102 16.32 -13.35 5.95
CA ASP A 102 17.23 -12.31 6.43
C ASP A 102 16.65 -10.93 6.09
N TRP A 103 16.76 -9.97 7.00
CA TRP A 103 16.36 -8.58 6.75
C TRP A 103 17.51 -7.62 7.07
N LEU A 104 17.55 -6.50 6.34
CA LEU A 104 18.38 -5.34 6.65
C LEU A 104 17.47 -4.14 6.88
N SER A 105 17.44 -3.64 8.11
CA SER A 105 16.71 -2.44 8.46
C SER A 105 17.35 -1.21 7.83
N PRO A 106 16.66 -0.50 6.94
CA PRO A 106 17.20 0.71 6.31
C PRO A 106 17.31 1.88 7.30
N TYR A 107 16.62 1.82 8.44
CA TYR A 107 16.60 2.92 9.40
C TYR A 107 17.86 3.02 10.26
N ASP A 108 18.49 1.90 10.55
CA ASP A 108 19.65 1.81 11.45
C ASP A 108 20.77 0.88 10.92
N GLY A 109 20.56 0.23 9.77
CA GLY A 109 21.51 -0.71 9.18
C GLY A 109 21.59 -2.06 9.89
N ARG A 110 20.69 -2.36 10.84
CA ARG A 110 20.69 -3.63 11.58
C ARG A 110 20.28 -4.78 10.67
N LYS A 111 21.12 -5.83 10.63
CA LYS A 111 20.78 -7.10 9.99
C LYS A 111 20.24 -8.07 11.04
N THR A 112 19.21 -8.84 10.68
CA THR A 112 18.67 -9.89 11.54
C THR A 112 17.96 -10.95 10.73
N SER A 113 18.00 -12.19 11.19
CA SER A 113 17.13 -13.28 10.72
C SER A 113 16.02 -13.60 11.73
N ASP A 114 16.04 -12.95 12.89
CA ASP A 114 15.00 -13.09 13.89
C ASP A 114 13.80 -12.24 13.49
N ARG A 115 12.77 -12.92 13.00
CA ARG A 115 11.49 -12.31 12.61
C ARG A 115 10.86 -11.46 13.73
N SER A 116 11.11 -11.78 15.00
CA SER A 116 10.59 -11.02 16.15
C SER A 116 11.30 -9.68 16.34
N GLU A 117 12.51 -9.52 15.78
CA GLU A 117 13.23 -8.26 15.75
C GLU A 117 12.82 -7.34 14.57
N VAL A 118 11.92 -7.80 13.69
CA VAL A 118 11.48 -7.05 12.50
C VAL A 118 10.02 -6.59 12.63
N ASP A 119 9.82 -5.29 12.45
CA ASP A 119 8.50 -4.69 12.31
C ASP A 119 8.29 -4.19 10.88
N ILE A 120 7.01 -4.17 10.46
CA ILE A 120 6.60 -3.44 9.27
C ILE A 120 6.14 -2.07 9.73
N ASP A 121 6.90 -1.04 9.35
CA ASP A 121 6.56 0.35 9.62
C ASP A 121 5.72 0.92 8.47
N HIS A 122 4.78 1.78 8.83
CA HIS A 122 4.18 2.71 7.88
C HIS A 122 5.11 3.92 7.80
N THR A 123 5.76 4.14 6.65
CA THR A 123 6.75 5.22 6.49
C THR A 123 6.21 6.53 7.05
N VAL A 124 4.98 6.88 6.68
CA VAL A 124 4.15 7.86 7.40
C VAL A 124 3.29 7.09 8.40
N ALA A 125 3.41 7.33 9.70
CA ALA A 125 2.74 6.50 10.70
C ALA A 125 1.20 6.63 10.62
N LEU A 126 0.45 5.63 11.10
CA LEU A 126 -1.03 5.68 11.07
C LEU A 126 -1.62 6.88 11.82
N LYS A 127 -1.01 7.28 12.93
CA LYS A 127 -1.43 8.49 13.67
C LYS A 127 -1.03 9.77 12.93
N GLU A 128 0.19 9.82 12.41
CA GLU A 128 0.63 10.94 11.56
C GLU A 128 -0.29 11.15 10.34
N ALA A 129 -0.70 10.06 9.68
CA ALA A 129 -1.65 10.10 8.58
C ALA A 129 -3.00 10.71 9.03
N TRP A 130 -3.48 10.34 10.23
CA TRP A 130 -4.69 10.92 10.83
C TRP A 130 -4.54 12.42 11.03
N ASP A 131 -3.45 12.83 11.68
CA ASP A 131 -3.14 14.22 11.99
C ASP A 131 -3.03 15.06 10.70
N SER A 132 -2.59 14.44 9.61
CA SER A 132 -2.38 15.03 8.28
C SER A 132 -3.59 14.95 7.32
N GLY A 133 -4.77 14.58 7.81
CA GLY A 133 -6.03 14.64 7.04
C GLY A 133 -6.79 13.33 6.91
N ALA A 134 -6.21 12.19 7.30
CA ALA A 134 -6.91 10.90 7.26
C ALA A 134 -8.07 10.78 8.29
N TRP A 135 -8.23 11.77 9.17
CA TRP A 135 -9.44 11.92 9.98
C TRP A 135 -10.71 12.11 9.14
N GLN A 136 -10.59 12.67 7.93
CA GLN A 136 -11.69 12.86 6.98
C GLN A 136 -11.96 11.62 6.13
N TRP A 137 -11.04 10.66 6.13
CA TRP A 137 -11.17 9.46 5.33
C TRP A 137 -12.30 8.57 5.83
N ASN A 138 -12.97 7.91 4.89
CA ASN A 138 -13.88 6.82 5.21
C ASN A 138 -13.09 5.58 5.70
N ALA A 139 -13.82 4.55 6.15
CA ALA A 139 -13.19 3.34 6.69
C ALA A 139 -12.39 2.59 5.64
N GLU A 140 -12.86 2.57 4.39
CA GLU A 140 -12.24 1.89 3.25
C GLU A 140 -10.90 2.52 2.87
N GLN A 141 -10.80 3.85 2.88
CA GLN A 141 -9.56 4.60 2.66
C GLN A 141 -8.52 4.31 3.75
N ARG A 142 -8.95 4.30 5.02
CA ARG A 142 -8.06 3.95 6.14
C ARG A 142 -7.60 2.49 6.07
N LEU A 143 -8.50 1.57 5.71
CA LEU A 143 -8.16 0.16 5.46
C LEU A 143 -7.15 0.03 4.31
N ALA A 144 -7.39 0.73 3.20
CA ALA A 144 -6.51 0.70 2.04
C ALA A 144 -5.11 1.22 2.39
N TYR A 145 -5.00 2.39 3.02
CA TYR A 145 -3.73 2.94 3.45
C TYR A 145 -2.97 2.03 4.42
N ALA A 146 -3.68 1.48 5.39
CA ALA A 146 -3.09 0.64 6.42
C ALA A 146 -2.52 -0.68 5.88
N ASN A 147 -2.91 -1.10 4.67
CA ASN A 147 -2.50 -2.35 4.02
C ASN A 147 -1.89 -2.12 2.62
N ASP A 148 -1.47 -0.89 2.31
CA ASP A 148 -1.01 -0.54 0.97
C ASP A 148 0.38 -1.12 0.66
N THR A 149 0.38 -2.23 -0.08
CA THR A 149 1.59 -2.87 -0.63
C THR A 149 1.81 -2.54 -2.11
N SER A 150 0.88 -1.80 -2.73
CA SER A 150 0.94 -1.40 -4.14
C SER A 150 2.03 -0.38 -4.45
N ASP A 151 2.49 0.33 -3.41
CA ASP A 151 3.64 1.22 -3.46
C ASP A 151 4.63 0.85 -2.34
N THR A 152 5.87 0.53 -2.72
CA THR A 152 6.88 0.05 -1.76
C THR A 152 7.29 1.08 -0.72
N ARG A 153 6.93 2.36 -0.91
CA ARG A 153 7.23 3.46 -0.01
C ARG A 153 6.28 3.53 1.18
N THR A 154 5.07 2.97 1.09
CA THR A 154 4.07 3.09 2.17
C THR A 154 4.42 2.20 3.36
N LEU A 155 4.79 0.95 3.12
CA LEU A 155 5.14 -0.05 4.14
C LEU A 155 6.56 -0.56 3.94
N ILE A 156 7.35 -0.66 5.02
CA ILE A 156 8.76 -1.05 4.95
C ILE A 156 9.16 -1.94 6.14
N ALA A 157 9.94 -3.00 5.88
CA ALA A 157 10.51 -3.81 6.95
C ALA A 157 11.71 -3.11 7.60
N VAL A 158 11.66 -2.93 8.91
CA VAL A 158 12.66 -2.21 9.71
C VAL A 158 12.91 -2.96 11.03
N SER A 159 14.00 -2.62 11.72
CA SER A 159 14.21 -3.15 13.07
C SER A 159 13.10 -2.65 14.01
N SER A 160 12.60 -3.54 14.86
CA SER A 160 11.58 -3.19 15.86
C SER A 160 12.04 -2.06 16.79
N SER A 161 13.34 -1.99 17.10
CA SER A 161 13.93 -0.90 17.89
C SER A 161 13.82 0.46 17.19
N SER A 162 14.15 0.53 15.89
CA SER A 162 14.06 1.79 15.14
C SER A 162 12.61 2.23 14.94
N ASN A 163 11.71 1.29 14.65
CA ASN A 163 10.28 1.56 14.51
C ASN A 163 9.67 2.10 15.82
N ARG A 164 9.99 1.48 16.97
CA ARG A 164 9.52 1.96 18.28
C ARG A 164 10.11 3.31 18.66
N SER A 165 11.36 3.58 18.25
CA SER A 165 11.99 4.90 18.42
C SER A 165 11.27 5.98 17.61
N LYS A 166 10.91 5.67 16.35
CA LYS A 166 10.08 6.54 15.49
C LYS A 166 8.71 6.79 16.12
N GLY A 167 7.94 5.73 16.37
CA GLY A 167 6.56 5.82 16.84
C GLY A 167 5.68 6.54 15.82
N ASP A 168 4.95 7.55 16.26
CA ASP A 168 4.09 8.41 15.46
C ASP A 168 4.75 9.73 15.02
N LYS A 169 6.06 9.88 15.24
CA LYS A 169 6.78 11.13 14.94
C LYS A 169 6.95 11.35 13.45
N ASP A 170 6.84 12.61 13.06
CA ASP A 170 7.17 13.13 11.75
C ASP A 170 8.70 13.39 11.60
N PRO A 171 9.18 13.70 10.38
CA PRO A 171 10.56 14.04 10.09
C PRO A 171 11.15 15.17 10.94
N SER A 172 10.33 16.11 11.43
CA SER A 172 10.82 17.20 12.29
C SER A 172 11.28 16.71 13.66
N ASN A 173 10.67 15.63 14.16
CA ASN A 173 10.96 15.05 15.48
C ASN A 173 11.74 13.74 15.41
N TRP A 174 11.80 13.08 14.25
CA TRP A 174 12.53 11.83 14.09
C TRP A 174 13.04 11.63 12.65
N MET A 175 14.29 11.20 12.52
CA MET A 175 14.89 10.76 11.26
C MET A 175 15.62 9.43 11.48
N PRO A 176 15.76 8.59 10.44
CA PRO A 176 16.57 7.38 10.50
C PRO A 176 17.97 7.62 11.09
N GLN A 177 18.44 6.74 11.95
CA GLN A 177 19.80 6.82 12.50
C GLN A 177 20.85 6.65 11.40
N LEU A 178 20.58 5.78 10.42
CA LEU A 178 21.43 5.58 9.26
C LEU A 178 21.31 6.78 8.30
N ARG A 179 22.27 7.70 8.38
CA ARG A 179 22.29 8.92 7.55
C ARG A 179 22.26 8.66 6.04
N GLY A 180 22.87 7.55 5.60
CA GLY A 180 22.85 7.15 4.19
C GLY A 180 21.44 6.92 3.63
N PHE A 181 20.43 6.70 4.50
CA PHE A 181 19.05 6.50 4.10
C PHE A 181 18.20 7.79 4.11
N TRP A 182 18.76 8.93 4.53
CA TRP A 182 17.97 10.17 4.72
C TRP A 182 17.29 10.67 3.45
N CYS A 183 17.97 10.64 2.31
CA CYS A 183 17.40 11.15 1.06
C CYS A 183 16.29 10.24 0.55
N THR A 184 16.47 8.91 0.65
CA THR A 184 15.44 7.93 0.34
C THR A 184 14.23 8.06 1.27
N TYR A 185 14.46 8.18 2.59
CA TYR A 185 13.38 8.37 3.56
C TYR A 185 12.60 9.65 3.28
N THR A 186 13.29 10.76 3.02
CA THR A 186 12.68 12.06 2.69
C THR A 186 11.83 11.97 1.42
N ALA A 187 12.37 11.40 0.35
CA ALA A 187 11.65 11.19 -0.90
C ALA A 187 10.42 10.27 -0.71
N ASN A 188 10.58 9.17 0.04
CA ASN A 188 9.49 8.23 0.32
C ASN A 188 8.37 8.91 1.12
N TRP A 189 8.73 9.66 2.16
CA TRP A 189 7.80 10.40 3.00
C TRP A 189 6.97 11.41 2.17
N ILE A 190 7.63 12.23 1.36
CA ILE A 190 6.99 13.19 0.43
C ILE A 190 6.08 12.45 -0.56
N SER A 191 6.56 11.35 -1.14
CA SER A 191 5.79 10.54 -2.10
C SER A 191 4.50 10.01 -1.47
N VAL A 192 4.57 9.47 -0.25
CA VAL A 192 3.40 8.90 0.43
C VAL A 192 2.39 10.00 0.77
N LYS A 193 2.85 11.13 1.34
CA LYS A 193 1.98 12.27 1.67
C LYS A 193 1.29 12.82 0.42
N ALA A 194 2.04 13.03 -0.66
CA ALA A 194 1.50 13.54 -1.93
C ALA A 194 0.53 12.54 -2.58
N ARG A 195 0.89 11.25 -2.62
CA ARG A 195 0.04 10.19 -3.19
C ARG A 195 -1.32 10.11 -2.50
N TRP A 196 -1.33 10.20 -1.17
CA TRP A 196 -2.54 10.07 -0.37
C TRP A 196 -3.24 11.42 -0.10
N GLY A 197 -2.78 12.52 -0.68
CA GLY A 197 -3.39 13.84 -0.51
C GLY A 197 -3.37 14.35 0.93
N MET A 198 -2.33 14.01 1.68
CA MET A 198 -2.12 14.44 3.06
C MET A 198 -1.46 15.83 3.12
N SER A 199 -1.71 16.57 4.19
CA SER A 199 -0.98 17.80 4.49
C SER A 199 0.32 17.53 5.26
N MET A 200 1.13 18.58 5.42
CA MET A 200 2.24 18.62 6.36
C MET A 200 2.07 19.78 7.32
N ASP A 201 2.58 19.66 8.54
CA ASP A 201 2.71 20.84 9.39
C ASP A 201 3.93 21.70 8.99
N GLN A 202 4.04 22.88 9.58
CA GLN A 202 5.09 23.84 9.23
C GLN A 202 6.51 23.35 9.61
N SER A 203 6.64 22.62 10.72
CA SER A 203 7.91 22.05 11.18
C SER A 203 8.36 20.88 10.32
N GLU A 204 7.44 19.98 10.00
CA GLU A 204 7.62 18.85 9.10
C GLU A 204 8.12 19.33 7.73
N TRP A 205 7.35 20.24 7.11
CA TRP A 205 7.68 20.79 5.80
C TRP A 205 9.04 21.50 5.82
N GLY A 206 9.27 22.34 6.84
CA GLY A 206 10.54 23.06 6.99
C GLY A 206 11.73 22.14 7.15
N ARG A 207 11.58 21.05 7.91
CA ARG A 207 12.62 20.03 8.09
C ARG A 207 12.95 19.34 6.78
N LEU A 208 11.94 18.87 6.04
CA LEU A 208 12.13 18.19 4.75
C LEU A 208 12.76 19.13 3.72
N ASN A 209 12.32 20.39 3.67
CA ASN A 209 12.89 21.40 2.79
C ASN A 209 14.39 21.63 3.08
N ASN A 210 14.77 21.71 4.36
CA ASN A 210 16.17 21.88 4.74
C ASN A 210 17.02 20.66 4.36
N VAL A 211 16.51 19.45 4.61
CA VAL A 211 17.22 18.22 4.22
C VAL A 211 17.41 18.17 2.70
N LEU A 212 16.39 18.51 1.91
CA LEU A 212 16.46 18.54 0.45
C LEU A 212 17.28 19.69 -0.14
N SER A 213 17.45 20.78 0.59
CA SER A 213 18.24 21.93 0.11
C SER A 213 19.73 21.82 0.45
N ASP A 214 20.08 20.92 1.36
CA ASP A 214 21.45 20.70 1.84
C ASP A 214 21.89 19.25 1.57
N THR A 215 21.75 18.38 2.56
CA THR A 215 22.29 17.00 2.53
C THR A 215 21.76 16.16 1.37
N CYS A 216 20.55 16.44 0.89
CA CYS A 216 19.84 15.69 -0.14
C CYS A 216 19.52 16.52 -1.39
N ALA A 217 20.34 17.55 -1.68
CA ALA A 217 20.20 18.37 -2.88
C ALA A 217 20.15 17.52 -4.16
N GLY A 218 19.17 17.80 -5.03
CA GLY A 218 18.98 17.09 -6.29
C GLY A 218 18.35 15.71 -6.17
N THR A 219 17.84 15.32 -4.99
CA THR A 219 17.11 14.05 -4.82
C THR A 219 15.93 13.97 -5.78
N THR A 220 15.95 12.95 -6.64
CA THR A 220 14.84 12.60 -7.52
C THR A 220 14.04 11.45 -6.94
N MET A 221 12.78 11.37 -7.35
CA MET A 221 11.86 10.31 -6.96
C MET A 221 11.02 9.88 -8.15
N ARG A 222 10.61 8.62 -8.12
CA ARG A 222 9.67 8.08 -9.10
C ARG A 222 8.26 8.56 -8.80
N GLY A 223 7.44 8.73 -9.84
CA GLY A 223 6.01 8.94 -9.68
C GLY A 223 5.30 7.78 -9.00
N TRP A 224 3.98 7.81 -8.96
CA TRP A 224 3.16 6.74 -8.37
C TRP A 224 1.86 6.55 -9.13
N ASN A 225 1.28 5.36 -8.96
CA ASN A 225 -0.13 5.16 -9.27
C ASN A 225 -0.97 5.88 -8.21
N PRO A 226 -2.20 6.32 -8.53
CA PRO A 226 -3.14 6.79 -7.51
C PRO A 226 -3.30 5.78 -6.36
N PRO A 227 -3.72 6.22 -5.16
CA PRO A 227 -4.15 5.32 -4.10
C PRO A 227 -5.16 4.29 -4.62
N PRO A 228 -5.19 3.06 -4.08
CA PRO A 228 -6.19 2.07 -4.45
C PRO A 228 -7.59 2.70 -4.36
N PRO A 229 -8.43 2.56 -5.40
CA PRO A 229 -9.72 3.23 -5.43
C PRO A 229 -10.52 2.83 -4.21
N SER A 230 -10.95 3.84 -3.46
CA SER A 230 -12.09 3.67 -2.57
C SER A 230 -13.26 3.26 -3.46
N THR A 231 -13.98 2.19 -3.11
CA THR A 231 -15.23 1.81 -3.81
C THR A 231 -16.30 2.90 -3.75
N VAL A 232 -16.01 4.03 -3.09
CA VAL A 232 -16.74 5.29 -3.17
C VAL A 232 -15.80 6.38 -3.68
N ALA A 233 -15.90 6.70 -4.97
CA ALA A 233 -15.30 7.93 -5.51
C ALA A 233 -15.88 9.15 -4.77
N PRO A 234 -15.09 10.20 -4.47
CA PRO A 234 -15.66 11.46 -4.05
C PRO A 234 -16.44 12.03 -5.25
N SER A 235 -17.76 11.96 -5.18
CA SER A 235 -18.62 12.66 -6.11
C SER A 235 -18.51 14.15 -5.78
N THR A 236 -17.51 14.83 -6.32
CA THR A 236 -17.55 16.28 -6.50
C THR A 236 -18.52 16.59 -7.64
N THR A 237 -19.80 16.34 -7.39
CA THR A 237 -20.87 16.88 -8.24
C THR A 237 -20.90 18.37 -7.98
N ARG A 238 -20.18 19.11 -8.82
CA ARG A 238 -20.34 20.56 -8.96
C ARG A 238 -21.81 20.80 -9.27
N SER A 239 -22.55 21.25 -8.26
CA SER A 239 -23.94 21.65 -8.38
C SER A 239 -23.97 22.93 -9.22
N THR A 240 -24.02 22.80 -10.54
CA THR A 240 -24.46 23.88 -11.42
C THR A 240 -25.98 23.85 -11.39
N THR A 241 -26.56 24.70 -10.54
CA THR A 241 -27.98 25.03 -10.57
C THR A 241 -28.29 25.64 -11.94
N ALA A 242 -28.76 24.83 -12.87
CA ALA A 242 -29.39 25.30 -14.09
C ALA A 242 -30.86 25.58 -13.77
N THR A 243 -31.20 26.87 -13.71
CA THR A 243 -32.57 27.37 -13.66
C THR A 243 -33.30 26.96 -14.94
N THR A 244 -34.28 26.05 -14.84
CA THR A 244 -35.24 25.77 -15.91
C THR A 244 -36.66 26.10 -15.46
N THR A 245 -37.25 27.05 -16.18
CA THR A 245 -38.65 27.49 -16.15
C THR A 245 -39.62 26.33 -16.42
N PRO A 246 -40.79 26.25 -15.78
CA PRO A 246 -41.70 25.12 -15.94
C PRO A 246 -42.58 25.28 -17.18
N SER A 247 -42.68 24.21 -17.97
CA SER A 247 -43.78 24.01 -18.91
C SER A 247 -44.53 22.74 -18.52
N SER A 248 -45.78 22.95 -18.14
CA SER A 248 -46.82 21.96 -17.87
C SER A 248 -47.17 21.15 -19.12
N THR A 249 -47.37 19.83 -19.00
CA THR A 249 -48.40 19.06 -19.74
C THR A 249 -48.61 17.67 -19.09
N THR A 250 -49.81 17.50 -18.53
CA THR A 250 -50.66 16.31 -18.30
C THR A 250 -50.11 14.87 -18.21
N ARG A 251 -50.23 14.33 -16.98
CA ARG A 251 -50.97 13.12 -16.55
C ARG A 251 -51.31 12.03 -17.58
N ALA A 252 -50.82 10.82 -17.33
CA ALA A 252 -51.62 9.59 -17.47
C ALA A 252 -51.22 8.56 -16.40
N THR A 253 -52.19 8.27 -15.52
CA THR A 253 -52.26 7.25 -14.49
C THR A 253 -52.38 5.85 -15.10
N THR A 254 -51.66 4.84 -14.60
CA THR A 254 -52.24 3.50 -14.37
C THR A 254 -51.47 2.79 -13.26
N ALA A 255 -52.24 2.28 -12.30
CA ALA A 255 -51.81 1.58 -11.10
C ALA A 255 -51.91 0.06 -11.27
N THR A 256 -51.46 -0.65 -10.22
CA THR A 256 -51.84 -2.04 -9.84
C THR A 256 -50.94 -3.12 -10.48
N SER A 257 -50.41 -4.14 -9.81
CA SER A 257 -50.69 -4.76 -8.50
C SER A 257 -49.51 -5.63 -8.03
N VAL A 258 -49.42 -5.74 -6.71
CA VAL A 258 -48.78 -6.80 -5.92
C VAL A 258 -49.25 -8.22 -6.29
N SER A 259 -48.35 -9.19 -6.18
CA SER A 259 -48.63 -10.48 -5.52
C SER A 259 -47.34 -11.20 -5.13
N ALA A 260 -47.24 -11.51 -3.84
CA ALA A 260 -46.37 -12.53 -3.29
C ALA A 260 -46.98 -13.92 -3.53
N THR A 261 -46.18 -14.99 -3.44
CA THR A 261 -46.39 -16.12 -2.48
C THR A 261 -45.55 -17.36 -2.84
N THR A 262 -45.03 -17.99 -1.79
CA THR A 262 -44.66 -19.41 -1.58
C THR A 262 -43.35 -20.04 -2.07
N VAL A 263 -42.62 -20.51 -1.04
CA VAL A 263 -41.66 -21.63 -0.95
C VAL A 263 -42.37 -22.96 -1.26
N PRO A 264 -41.71 -24.01 -1.80
CA PRO A 264 -41.14 -25.05 -0.93
C PRO A 264 -39.79 -25.65 -1.40
N ALA A 265 -39.15 -26.34 -0.45
CA ALA A 265 -37.88 -27.05 -0.54
C ALA A 265 -37.90 -28.32 -1.40
N ALA A 266 -36.73 -28.73 -1.93
CA ALA A 266 -36.24 -30.12 -1.92
C ALA A 266 -34.83 -30.25 -2.56
N VAL A 267 -34.00 -31.08 -1.93
CA VAL A 267 -32.72 -31.66 -2.40
C VAL A 267 -33.07 -32.90 -3.25
N PRO A 268 -32.28 -33.29 -4.29
CA PRO A 268 -31.29 -34.34 -4.09
C PRO A 268 -29.97 -34.19 -4.89
N ALA A 269 -28.97 -34.91 -4.41
CA ALA A 269 -27.64 -35.09 -4.97
C ALA A 269 -27.60 -35.99 -6.21
N THR A 270 -26.66 -35.73 -7.13
CA THR A 270 -26.00 -36.73 -8.01
C THR A 270 -24.78 -36.08 -8.68
N THR A 271 -23.56 -36.54 -8.36
CA THR A 271 -22.65 -37.35 -9.21
C THR A 271 -22.18 -36.71 -10.52
N GLY A 272 -20.86 -36.50 -10.63
CA GLY A 272 -20.17 -36.13 -11.86
C GLY A 272 -18.65 -36.18 -11.69
N ASN A 273 -18.07 -37.28 -12.17
CA ASN A 273 -16.65 -37.65 -12.17
C ASN A 273 -15.81 -36.76 -13.12
N SER A 274 -14.60 -36.37 -12.72
CA SER A 274 -13.27 -36.84 -13.20
C SER A 274 -12.80 -36.42 -14.61
N ALA A 275 -11.68 -35.69 -14.65
CA ALA A 275 -10.53 -35.84 -15.56
C ALA A 275 -9.37 -35.00 -14.96
N SER A 276 -8.41 -35.57 -14.22
CA SER A 276 -7.26 -36.39 -14.64
C SER A 276 -6.16 -35.58 -15.33
N THR A 277 -4.99 -35.48 -14.68
CA THR A 277 -3.73 -35.91 -15.30
C THR A 277 -2.83 -36.59 -14.27
N THR A 278 -2.50 -37.82 -14.63
CA THR A 278 -1.71 -38.89 -14.03
C THR A 278 -0.24 -38.55 -13.79
N SER A 279 0.36 -39.14 -12.77
CA SER A 279 1.73 -39.67 -12.84
C SER A 279 1.84 -40.89 -11.94
N THR A 280 1.54 -42.06 -12.51
CA THR A 280 1.87 -43.36 -11.93
C THR A 280 3.26 -43.73 -12.40
N THR A 281 4.12 -44.18 -11.51
CA THR A 281 5.24 -45.05 -11.89
C THR A 281 5.34 -46.15 -10.84
N GLN A 282 4.93 -47.35 -11.24
CA GLN A 282 5.26 -48.59 -10.56
C GLN A 282 6.65 -49.01 -11.09
N ALA A 283 7.60 -49.23 -10.19
CA ALA A 283 8.75 -50.08 -10.45
C ALA A 283 9.26 -50.67 -9.13
N SER A 284 9.43 -51.98 -9.20
CA SER A 284 10.06 -52.89 -8.27
C SER A 284 11.51 -52.52 -7.96
N ASP A 285 11.73 -52.05 -6.75
CA ASP A 285 12.96 -52.22 -5.97
C ASP A 285 12.51 -52.22 -4.51
N GLY A 286 13.19 -52.92 -3.61
CA GLY A 286 12.80 -53.05 -2.20
C GLY A 286 12.83 -51.74 -1.39
N SER A 287 12.84 -50.59 -2.07
CA SER A 287 12.94 -49.25 -1.52
C SER A 287 11.58 -48.55 -1.53
N LEU A 288 11.14 -48.13 -0.34
CA LEU A 288 9.89 -47.42 -0.16
C LEU A 288 9.94 -46.04 -0.84
N PRO A 289 8.84 -45.57 -1.45
CA PRO A 289 8.81 -44.27 -2.13
C PRO A 289 9.15 -43.13 -1.19
N THR A 290 9.89 -42.13 -1.68
CA THR A 290 10.17 -40.91 -0.90
C THR A 290 8.89 -40.08 -0.76
N ILE A 291 8.47 -39.81 0.47
CA ILE A 291 7.24 -39.08 0.79
C ILE A 291 7.54 -37.73 1.45
N ARG A 292 6.50 -36.94 1.72
CA ARG A 292 6.57 -35.75 2.58
C ARG A 292 5.82 -35.99 3.88
N PRO A 293 6.47 -35.92 5.06
CA PRO A 293 5.81 -36.06 6.35
C PRO A 293 4.61 -35.10 6.48
N GLY A 294 3.49 -35.60 7.01
CA GLY A 294 2.26 -34.83 7.21
C GLY A 294 1.43 -34.56 5.95
N ALA A 295 1.94 -34.85 4.75
CA ALA A 295 1.17 -34.71 3.50
C ALA A 295 0.05 -35.75 3.42
N PHE A 296 -1.02 -35.43 2.68
CA PHE A 296 -2.10 -36.38 2.43
C PHE A 296 -1.60 -37.60 1.65
N CYS A 297 -2.19 -38.75 1.94
CA CYS A 297 -1.73 -40.02 1.39
C CYS A 297 -2.89 -40.97 1.09
N THR A 298 -2.63 -41.91 0.18
CA THR A 298 -3.52 -43.01 -0.18
C THR A 298 -2.71 -44.13 -0.85
N PRO A 299 -3.06 -45.41 -0.72
CA PRO A 299 -4.09 -45.98 0.17
C PRO A 299 -3.70 -45.96 1.65
N GLU A 300 -4.67 -46.18 2.55
CA GLU A 300 -4.38 -46.34 3.99
C GLU A 300 -3.49 -47.58 4.19
N GLY A 301 -2.45 -47.46 5.01
CA GLY A 301 -1.45 -48.50 5.21
C GLY A 301 -0.29 -48.49 4.21
N ALA A 302 -0.26 -47.58 3.23
CA ALA A 302 0.91 -47.40 2.37
C ALA A 302 2.14 -47.01 3.20
N LEU A 303 3.33 -47.46 2.77
CA LEU A 303 4.61 -47.17 3.42
C LEU A 303 5.46 -46.25 2.51
N GLY A 304 6.20 -45.33 3.11
CA GLY A 304 7.09 -44.38 2.43
C GLY A 304 8.30 -44.01 3.30
N THR A 305 9.31 -43.38 2.72
CA THR A 305 10.51 -42.93 3.46
C THR A 305 10.72 -41.42 3.33
N TYR A 306 11.28 -40.80 4.36
CA TYR A 306 11.77 -39.42 4.31
C TYR A 306 12.91 -39.24 5.30
N GLY A 307 14.07 -38.75 4.82
CA GLY A 307 15.26 -38.55 5.66
C GLY A 307 15.74 -39.83 6.35
N GLY A 308 15.61 -40.99 5.69
CA GLY A 308 16.01 -42.30 6.24
C GLY A 308 15.05 -42.91 7.27
N ARG A 309 13.89 -42.29 7.52
CA ARG A 309 12.85 -42.81 8.43
C ARG A 309 11.64 -43.32 7.65
N THR A 310 10.99 -44.36 8.17
CA THR A 310 9.78 -44.95 7.58
C THR A 310 8.52 -44.26 8.07
N TYR A 311 7.58 -44.03 7.16
CA TYR A 311 6.28 -43.40 7.40
C TYR A 311 5.16 -44.31 6.89
N VAL A 312 4.03 -44.30 7.59
CA VAL A 312 2.81 -45.01 7.23
C VAL A 312 1.69 -44.03 6.95
N CYS A 313 0.91 -44.31 5.90
CA CYS A 313 -0.29 -43.57 5.60
C CYS A 313 -1.41 -43.97 6.58
N SER A 314 -1.83 -43.06 7.45
CA SER A 314 -2.80 -43.36 8.51
C SER A 314 -3.83 -42.26 8.69
N LYS A 315 -5.02 -42.63 9.16
CA LYS A 315 -6.05 -41.69 9.62
C LYS A 315 -5.79 -41.12 11.00
N THR A 316 -4.81 -41.67 11.73
CA THR A 316 -4.45 -41.19 13.06
C THR A 316 -3.01 -40.73 13.09
N ASP A 317 -2.67 -39.88 14.04
CA ASP A 317 -1.29 -39.50 14.35
C ASP A 317 -0.53 -40.63 15.10
N ALA A 318 0.72 -40.37 15.48
CA ALA A 318 1.56 -41.33 16.19
C ALA A 318 1.06 -41.67 17.62
N LYS A 319 0.15 -40.87 18.17
CA LYS A 319 -0.48 -41.09 19.49
C LYS A 319 -1.86 -41.76 19.37
N GLY A 320 -2.31 -42.08 18.15
CA GLY A 320 -3.62 -42.66 17.88
C GLY A 320 -4.75 -41.64 17.74
N THR A 321 -4.46 -40.34 17.72
CA THR A 321 -5.48 -39.29 17.56
C THR A 321 -5.93 -39.21 16.10
N PRO A 322 -7.24 -39.31 15.79
CA PRO A 322 -7.74 -39.16 14.43
C PRO A 322 -7.46 -37.77 13.85
N TYR A 323 -7.05 -37.71 12.58
CA TYR A 323 -6.97 -36.46 11.84
C TYR A 323 -8.39 -35.96 11.51
N ALA A 324 -8.55 -34.64 11.57
CA ALA A 324 -9.83 -33.99 11.27
C ALA A 324 -10.39 -34.44 9.91
N ASN A 325 -11.71 -34.64 9.85
CA ASN A 325 -12.45 -35.00 8.65
C ASN A 325 -12.06 -36.36 8.03
N GLY A 326 -11.49 -37.29 8.81
CA GLY A 326 -11.12 -38.63 8.33
C GLY A 326 -9.95 -38.64 7.34
N ALA A 327 -9.19 -37.54 7.30
CA ALA A 327 -8.03 -37.35 6.45
C ALA A 327 -6.95 -38.42 6.71
N LYS A 328 -6.32 -38.88 5.64
CA LYS A 328 -5.16 -39.79 5.72
C LYS A 328 -3.89 -39.01 5.45
N ARG A 329 -2.92 -39.08 6.35
CA ARG A 329 -1.62 -38.38 6.23
C ARG A 329 -0.45 -39.30 6.52
N TRP A 330 0.71 -38.96 5.96
CA TRP A 330 1.97 -39.63 6.26
C TRP A 330 2.41 -39.31 7.68
N ARG A 331 2.42 -40.30 8.56
CA ARG A 331 2.99 -40.18 9.91
C ARG A 331 4.18 -41.10 10.09
N GLN A 332 5.12 -40.71 10.94
CA GLN A 332 6.30 -41.54 11.19
C GLN A 332 5.87 -42.84 11.88
N GLN A 333 6.44 -43.96 11.44
CA GLN A 333 6.35 -45.22 12.16
C GLN A 333 7.34 -45.14 13.34
N THR A 334 6.82 -45.22 14.57
CA THR A 334 7.61 -45.34 15.80
C THR A 334 8.21 -46.72 15.91
#